data_AF-A0A075G4H3-F1
#
_entry.id   AF-A0A075G4H3-F1
#
_cell.length_a   1.000
_cell.length_b   1.000
_cell.length_c   1.000
_cell.angle_alpha   90.00
_cell.angle_beta   90.00
_cell.angle_gamma   90.00
#
_symmetry.space_group_name_H-M   'P 1'
#
loop_
_entity.id
_entity.type
_entity.pdbx_description
1 polymer ?
#
loop_
_entity_poly.entity_id
_entity_poly.type
_entity_poly.pdbx_seq_one_letter_code
_entity_poly.pdbx_strand_id
1 'polypeptide(L)'
;MERGTTQSRKFEEYAYVLDFSSRARSKTVRGREGIIVTALGEDRLTLLEILGLDDFEFEIGEKIYIGKEGRTKVQSVLGKLDFEQISDSAQTELNNVVSTIVRNNEERFVNYINNAQPLTPRKHSLELIPGIGKTYLKVIIDEINKKNLIVMMILNHVQE
;
A
#
# COMPACT_ATOMS: atom_id res chain seq x y z
N MET A 1 37.55 -7.67 -10.21
CA MET A 1 36.16 -7.98 -10.63
C MET A 1 35.24 -7.48 -9.53
N GLU A 2 34.78 -6.23 -9.63
CA GLU A 2 33.81 -5.67 -8.69
C GLU A 2 32.44 -6.30 -8.93
N ARG A 3 31.89 -6.95 -7.89
CA ARG A 3 30.53 -7.48 -7.92
C ARG A 3 29.57 -6.30 -7.91
N GLY A 4 28.80 -6.11 -8.98
CA GLY A 4 27.76 -5.10 -9.05
C GLY A 4 26.85 -5.20 -7.83
N THR A 5 26.72 -4.10 -7.10
CA THR A 5 25.77 -3.95 -6.01
C THR A 5 24.37 -4.19 -6.57
N THR A 6 23.84 -5.39 -6.36
CA THR A 6 22.42 -5.66 -6.62
C THR A 6 21.66 -4.75 -5.67
N GLN A 7 20.95 -3.74 -6.21
CA GLN A 7 20.03 -2.91 -5.44
C GLN A 7 19.27 -3.83 -4.49
N SER A 8 19.33 -3.57 -3.18
CA SER A 8 18.58 -4.36 -2.22
C SER A 8 17.11 -4.30 -2.63
N ARG A 9 16.54 -5.43 -3.06
CA ARG A 9 15.09 -5.51 -3.29
C ARG A 9 14.44 -5.13 -1.96
N LYS A 10 13.90 -3.91 -1.87
CA LYS A 10 13.12 -3.47 -0.72
C LYS A 10 11.83 -4.25 -0.75
N PHE A 11 11.71 -5.21 0.16
CA PHE A 11 10.50 -5.98 0.39
C PHE A 11 9.53 -5.16 1.26
N GLU A 12 8.26 -5.51 1.23
CA GLU A 12 7.27 -5.03 2.20
C GLU A 12 7.63 -5.60 3.58
N GLU A 13 7.61 -4.78 4.63
CA GLU A 13 7.81 -5.25 6.01
C GLU A 13 6.49 -5.50 6.73
N TYR A 14 5.46 -4.74 6.38
CA TYR A 14 4.10 -4.86 6.91
C TYR A 14 3.07 -4.93 5.79
N ALA A 15 1.97 -5.60 6.06
CA ALA A 15 0.80 -5.64 5.19
C ALA A 15 -0.48 -5.59 6.02
N TYR A 16 -1.57 -5.16 5.40
CA TYR A 16 -2.90 -5.14 6.01
C TYR A 16 -3.77 -6.22 5.37
N VAL A 17 -4.43 -7.02 6.18
CA VAL A 17 -5.30 -8.12 5.72
C VAL A 17 -6.52 -7.56 4.99
N LEU A 18 -6.76 -8.04 3.76
CA LEU A 18 -7.95 -7.71 2.97
C LEU A 18 -9.01 -8.81 3.06
N ASP A 19 -8.57 -10.07 3.06
CA ASP A 19 -9.43 -11.26 3.13
C ASP A 19 -8.58 -12.49 3.51
N PHE A 20 -9.20 -13.55 4.02
CA PHE A 20 -8.51 -14.80 4.33
C PHE A 20 -9.44 -16.02 4.28
N SER A 21 -8.84 -17.20 4.05
CA SER A 21 -9.53 -18.49 4.10
C SER A 21 -8.68 -19.53 4.81
N SER A 22 -9.26 -20.23 5.78
CA SER A 22 -8.56 -21.18 6.66
C SER A 22 -8.15 -22.49 5.98
N ARG A 23 -8.77 -22.84 4.84
CA ARG A 23 -8.46 -24.04 4.06
C ARG A 23 -8.50 -23.73 2.58
N ALA A 24 -7.54 -22.95 2.12
CA ALA A 24 -7.41 -22.57 0.73
C ALA A 24 -6.12 -23.10 0.11
N ARG A 25 -6.15 -23.22 -1.22
CA ARG A 25 -4.96 -23.49 -2.04
C ARG A 25 -4.42 -22.16 -2.55
N SER A 26 -3.10 -22.03 -2.53
CA SER A 26 -2.41 -20.87 -3.07
C SER A 26 -2.63 -20.74 -4.58
N LYS A 27 -2.89 -19.52 -5.02
CA LYS A 27 -2.96 -19.12 -6.43
C LYS A 27 -1.57 -18.89 -7.03
N THR A 28 -0.62 -18.44 -6.21
CA THR A 28 0.72 -18.04 -6.66
C THR A 28 1.74 -19.17 -6.64
N VAL A 29 1.60 -20.15 -5.72
CA VAL A 29 2.54 -21.25 -5.53
C VAL A 29 1.80 -22.58 -5.49
N ARG A 30 2.00 -23.41 -6.51
CA ARG A 30 1.38 -24.74 -6.61
C ARG A 30 1.75 -25.63 -5.42
N GLY A 31 0.76 -26.34 -4.87
CA GLY A 31 0.95 -27.30 -3.78
C GLY A 31 1.06 -26.68 -2.38
N ARG A 32 0.91 -25.36 -2.26
CA ARG A 32 0.77 -24.69 -0.96
C ARG A 32 -0.69 -24.57 -0.59
N GLU A 33 -1.03 -25.03 0.61
CA GLU A 33 -2.38 -25.04 1.16
C GLU A 33 -2.32 -24.68 2.66
N GLY A 34 -3.40 -24.13 3.20
CA GLY A 34 -3.51 -23.74 4.61
C GLY A 34 -4.35 -22.49 4.78
N ILE A 35 -4.02 -21.69 5.80
CA ILE A 35 -4.59 -20.34 5.97
C ILE A 35 -3.99 -19.41 4.92
N ILE A 36 -4.74 -19.13 3.86
CA ILE A 36 -4.32 -18.20 2.80
C ILE A 36 -4.92 -16.84 3.09
N VAL A 37 -4.05 -15.85 3.20
CA VAL A 37 -4.39 -14.46 3.48
C VAL A 37 -4.07 -13.63 2.24
N THR A 38 -5.04 -12.85 1.79
CA THR A 38 -4.85 -11.79 0.80
C THR A 38 -4.61 -10.49 1.55
N ALA A 39 -3.52 -9.80 1.27
CA ALA A 39 -3.13 -8.59 2.01
C ALA A 39 -2.56 -7.50 1.09
N LEU A 40 -2.61 -6.26 1.56
CA LEU A 40 -2.03 -5.08 0.91
C LEU A 40 -0.79 -4.62 1.66
N GLY A 41 0.36 -4.59 0.99
CA GLY A 41 1.61 -4.06 1.56
C GLY A 41 1.51 -2.59 1.94
N GLU A 42 2.05 -2.22 3.10
CA GLU A 42 1.98 -0.84 3.61
C GLU A 42 2.82 0.14 2.79
N ASP A 43 4.00 -0.30 2.32
CA ASP A 43 4.94 0.62 1.68
C ASP A 43 4.64 0.79 0.20
N ARG A 44 4.45 -0.28 -0.56
CA ARG A 44 4.29 -0.17 -2.02
C ARG A 44 2.88 -0.47 -2.50
N LEU A 45 1.93 -0.65 -1.58
CA LEU A 45 0.55 -1.05 -1.90
C LEU A 45 0.55 -2.30 -2.78
N THR A 46 1.48 -3.23 -2.52
CA THR A 46 1.58 -4.48 -3.27
C THR A 46 0.49 -5.44 -2.78
N LEU A 47 -0.34 -5.96 -3.67
CA LEU A 47 -1.23 -7.08 -3.36
C LEU A 47 -0.42 -8.37 -3.20
N LEU A 48 -0.59 -9.04 -2.07
CA LEU A 48 0.19 -10.20 -1.67
C LEU A 48 -0.71 -11.37 -1.29
N GLU A 49 -0.27 -12.56 -1.69
CA GLU A 49 -0.75 -13.82 -1.14
C GLU A 49 0.21 -14.28 -0.04
N ILE A 50 -0.34 -14.59 1.13
CA ILE A 50 0.42 -14.93 2.33
C ILE A 50 -0.10 -16.25 2.88
N LEU A 51 0.83 -17.10 3.31
CA LEU A 51 0.53 -18.30 4.09
C LEU A 51 0.66 -17.96 5.58
N GLY A 52 -0.46 -18.06 6.30
CA GLY A 52 -0.52 -17.94 7.75
C GLY A 52 -0.06 -19.20 8.47
N LEU A 53 0.21 -19.08 9.76
CA LEU A 53 0.41 -20.21 10.66
C LEU A 53 -0.94 -20.73 11.15
N ASP A 54 -1.09 -22.06 11.21
CA ASP A 54 -2.38 -22.72 11.48
C ASP A 54 -2.98 -22.41 12.86
N ASP A 55 -2.14 -22.02 13.83
CA ASP A 55 -2.56 -21.72 15.21
C ASP A 55 -3.04 -20.27 15.41
N PHE A 56 -3.05 -19.46 14.35
CA PHE A 56 -3.39 -18.04 14.43
C PHE A 56 -4.60 -17.67 13.58
N GLU A 57 -5.43 -16.80 14.14
CA GLU A 57 -6.53 -16.15 13.44
C GLU A 57 -6.08 -14.82 12.84
N PHE A 58 -6.73 -14.43 11.76
CA PHE A 58 -6.53 -13.15 11.08
C PHE A 58 -7.82 -12.35 11.15
N GLU A 59 -7.69 -11.03 11.20
CA GLU A 59 -8.83 -10.12 11.13
C GLU A 59 -8.72 -9.22 9.90
N ILE A 60 -9.85 -8.90 9.27
CA ILE A 60 -9.89 -7.96 8.14
C ILE A 60 -9.44 -6.58 8.65
N GLY A 61 -8.52 -5.94 7.93
CA GLY A 61 -7.90 -4.67 8.32
C GLY A 61 -6.73 -4.80 9.31
N GLU A 62 -6.41 -6.01 9.80
CA GLU A 62 -5.29 -6.23 10.70
C GLU A 62 -3.94 -5.91 10.03
N LYS A 63 -3.08 -5.15 10.71
CA LYS A 63 -1.68 -4.95 10.31
C LYS A 63 -0.82 -6.12 10.76
N ILE A 64 -0.25 -6.85 9.82
CA ILE A 64 0.62 -8.01 10.05
C ILE A 64 2.05 -7.74 9.61
N TYR A 65 3.02 -8.26 10.36
CA TYR A 65 4.43 -8.21 10.00
C TYR A 65 4.80 -9.36 9.05
N ILE A 66 5.36 -9.02 7.89
CA ILE A 66 5.71 -9.94 6.79
C ILE A 66 7.20 -9.87 6.42
N GLY A 67 7.98 -9.07 7.13
CA GLY A 67 9.43 -8.97 6.97
C GLY A 67 10.17 -10.30 7.18
N LYS A 68 11.48 -10.33 6.93
CA LYS A 68 12.21 -11.59 6.76
C LYS A 68 12.29 -12.47 8.02
N GLU A 69 12.37 -11.86 9.20
CA GLU A 69 12.64 -12.56 10.48
C GLU A 69 11.72 -12.02 11.57
N GLY A 70 11.33 -12.86 12.53
CA GLY A 70 10.47 -12.43 13.66
C GLY A 70 8.98 -12.36 13.36
N ARG A 71 8.51 -13.07 12.33
CA ARG A 71 7.08 -13.23 12.03
C ARG A 71 6.39 -14.03 13.13
N THR A 72 5.23 -13.55 13.58
CA THR A 72 4.44 -14.20 14.63
C THR A 72 3.24 -14.96 14.09
N LYS A 73 2.49 -14.39 13.13
CA LYS A 73 1.32 -15.02 12.49
C LYS A 73 1.60 -15.59 11.09
N VAL A 74 2.69 -15.15 10.45
CA VAL A 74 2.94 -15.40 9.03
C VAL A 74 4.01 -16.47 8.84
N GLN A 75 3.68 -17.53 8.11
CA GLN A 75 4.64 -18.55 7.71
C GLN A 75 5.51 -18.06 6.55
N SER A 76 4.89 -17.60 5.46
CA SER A 76 5.62 -17.10 4.28
C SER A 76 4.77 -16.20 3.39
N VAL A 77 5.41 -15.21 2.77
CA VAL A 77 4.83 -14.49 1.62
C VAL A 77 4.98 -15.37 0.38
N LEU A 78 3.87 -15.78 -0.22
CA LEU A 78 3.85 -16.74 -1.33
C LEU A 78 4.11 -16.07 -2.67
N GLY A 79 3.49 -14.90 -2.89
CA GLY A 79 3.64 -14.18 -4.16
C GLY A 79 2.85 -12.89 -4.22
N LYS A 80 2.97 -12.21 -5.37
CA LYS A 80 2.14 -11.05 -5.71
C LYS A 80 0.87 -11.50 -6.38
N LEU A 81 -0.21 -10.75 -6.18
CA LEU A 81 -1.47 -10.92 -6.87
C LEU A 81 -1.75 -9.70 -7.76
N ASP A 82 -2.41 -9.93 -8.87
CA ASP A 82 -3.07 -8.89 -9.66
C ASP A 82 -4.48 -8.61 -9.10
N PHE A 83 -5.04 -7.45 -9.43
CA PHE A 83 -6.35 -7.03 -8.90
C PHE A 83 -7.48 -7.99 -9.28
N GLU A 84 -7.41 -8.59 -10.47
CA GLU A 84 -8.39 -9.56 -10.96
C GLU A 84 -8.32 -10.91 -10.24
N GLN A 85 -7.24 -11.14 -9.48
CA GLN A 85 -7.03 -12.39 -8.75
C GLN A 85 -7.56 -12.34 -7.31
N ILE A 86 -7.88 -11.17 -6.77
CA ILE A 86 -8.42 -11.02 -5.40
C ILE A 86 -9.95 -11.16 -5.38
N SER A 87 -10.49 -11.63 -4.26
CA SER A 87 -11.93 -11.83 -4.06
C SER A 87 -12.68 -10.49 -4.06
N ASP A 88 -13.99 -10.54 -4.35
CA ASP A 88 -14.86 -9.35 -4.28
C ASP A 88 -14.88 -8.73 -2.87
N SER A 89 -14.78 -9.56 -1.83
CA SER A 89 -14.60 -9.14 -0.44
C SER A 89 -13.31 -8.35 -0.25
N ALA A 90 -12.17 -8.87 -0.72
CA ALA A 90 -10.89 -8.17 -0.67
C ALA A 90 -10.92 -6.85 -1.46
N GLN A 91 -11.58 -6.83 -2.63
CA GLN A 91 -11.73 -5.61 -3.43
C GLN A 91 -12.55 -4.55 -2.71
N THR A 92 -13.61 -4.96 -2.02
CA THR A 92 -14.46 -4.06 -1.24
C THR A 92 -13.66 -3.43 -0.10
N GLU A 93 -12.80 -4.20 0.56
CA GLU A 93 -12.01 -3.74 1.70
C GLU A 93 -10.83 -2.85 1.32
N LEU A 94 -10.35 -2.89 0.06
CA LEU A 94 -9.21 -2.10 -0.39
C LEU A 94 -9.34 -0.61 -0.05
N ASN A 95 -10.52 -0.01 -0.23
CA ASN A 95 -10.72 1.41 0.06
C ASN A 95 -10.53 1.75 1.55
N ASN A 96 -11.01 0.87 2.44
CA ASN A 96 -10.89 1.04 3.89
C ASN A 96 -9.42 0.91 4.33
N VAL A 97 -8.74 -0.13 3.84
CA VAL A 97 -7.33 -0.39 4.17
C VAL A 97 -6.42 0.68 3.58
N VAL A 98 -6.61 1.10 2.32
CA VAL A 98 -5.83 2.20 1.73
C VAL A 98 -6.02 3.49 2.52
N SER A 99 -7.25 3.81 2.92
CA SER A 99 -7.52 4.99 3.77
C SER A 99 -6.78 4.91 5.10
N THR A 100 -6.73 3.72 5.70
CA THR A 100 -6.00 3.46 6.94
C THR A 100 -4.48 3.63 6.74
N ILE A 101 -3.92 3.07 5.67
CA ILE A 101 -2.49 3.21 5.33
C ILE A 101 -2.13 4.68 5.12
N VAL A 102 -2.97 5.43 4.40
CA VAL A 102 -2.75 6.86 4.12
C VAL A 102 -2.78 7.67 5.42
N ARG A 103 -3.77 7.44 6.29
CA ARG A 103 -3.86 8.12 7.60
C ARG A 103 -2.67 7.79 8.51
N ASN A 104 -2.28 6.53 8.59
CA ASN A 104 -1.15 6.09 9.42
C ASN A 104 0.21 6.58 8.90
N ASN A 105 0.30 6.91 7.60
CA ASN A 105 1.53 7.37 6.95
C ASN A 105 1.34 8.75 6.30
N GLU A 106 0.53 9.61 6.93
CA GLU A 106 0.11 10.88 6.33
C GLU A 106 1.29 11.73 5.86
N GLU A 107 2.31 11.89 6.72
CA GLU A 107 3.52 12.65 6.41
C GLU A 107 4.17 12.22 5.08
N ARG A 108 4.18 10.92 4.78
CA ARG A 108 4.76 10.39 3.55
C ARG A 108 3.99 10.87 2.31
N PHE A 109 2.66 10.79 2.32
CA PHE A 109 1.82 11.20 1.19
C PHE A 109 1.78 12.72 1.05
N VAL A 110 1.72 13.42 2.17
CA VAL A 110 1.88 14.87 2.28
C VAL A 110 3.18 15.34 1.65
N ASN A 111 4.29 14.72 2.02
CA ASN A 111 5.61 15.04 1.48
C ASN A 111 5.69 14.72 -0.02
N TYR A 112 5.03 13.66 -0.48
CA TYR A 112 4.96 13.36 -1.92
C TYR A 112 4.30 14.49 -2.70
N ILE A 113 3.16 15.01 -2.23
CA ILE A 113 2.45 16.12 -2.90
C ILE A 113 3.27 17.40 -2.85
N ASN A 114 3.78 17.78 -1.67
CA ASN A 114 4.55 19.01 -1.48
C ASN A 114 5.83 19.05 -2.32
N ASN A 115 6.46 17.90 -2.56
CA ASN A 115 7.72 17.80 -3.28
C ASN A 115 7.54 17.29 -4.72
N ALA A 116 6.30 17.13 -5.19
CA ALA A 116 6.00 16.60 -6.51
C ALA A 116 6.65 17.46 -7.60
N GLN A 117 7.37 16.82 -8.52
CA GLN A 117 8.11 17.49 -9.61
C GLN A 117 7.48 17.23 -10.98
N PRO A 118 7.78 18.09 -11.98
CA PRO A 118 7.49 17.79 -13.37
C PRO A 118 8.14 16.48 -13.83
N LEU A 119 7.38 15.61 -14.50
CA LEU A 119 7.93 14.40 -15.15
C LEU A 119 8.63 14.75 -16.45
N THR A 120 8.07 15.72 -17.17
CA THR A 120 8.63 16.30 -18.40
C THR A 120 8.29 17.78 -18.43
N PRO A 121 8.89 18.59 -19.34
CA PRO A 121 8.52 20.00 -19.48
C PRO A 121 7.02 20.25 -19.78
N ARG A 122 6.28 19.23 -20.24
CA ARG A 122 4.86 19.33 -20.60
C ARG A 122 3.92 18.58 -19.67
N LYS A 123 4.43 17.82 -18.69
CA LYS A 123 3.61 16.95 -17.83
C LYS A 123 4.13 16.90 -16.40
N HIS A 124 3.25 17.17 -15.45
CA HIS A 124 3.53 17.09 -14.02
C HIS A 124 3.17 15.72 -13.44
N SER A 125 3.87 15.30 -12.38
CA SER A 125 3.58 14.05 -11.67
C SER A 125 2.19 14.03 -11.04
N LEU A 126 1.76 15.15 -10.44
CA LEU A 126 0.41 15.32 -9.87
C LEU A 126 -0.73 15.11 -10.89
N GLU A 127 -0.50 15.36 -12.18
CA GLU A 127 -1.51 15.10 -13.23
C GLU A 127 -1.77 13.60 -13.46
N LEU A 128 -0.98 12.71 -12.84
CA LEU A 128 -1.27 11.27 -12.83
C LEU A 128 -2.36 10.89 -11.83
N ILE A 129 -2.67 11.77 -10.87
CA ILE A 129 -3.75 11.54 -9.92
C ILE A 129 -5.08 11.76 -10.64
N PRO A 130 -5.97 10.76 -10.69
CA PRO A 130 -7.28 10.91 -11.31
C PRO A 130 -8.02 12.13 -10.74
N GLY A 131 -8.56 12.97 -11.61
CA GLY A 131 -9.24 14.21 -11.23
C GLY A 131 -8.35 15.46 -11.19
N ILE A 132 -7.02 15.32 -11.21
CA ILE A 132 -6.10 16.48 -11.26
C ILE A 132 -5.74 16.81 -12.72
N GLY A 133 -6.46 17.78 -13.27
CA GLY A 133 -6.11 18.43 -14.55
C GLY A 133 -5.29 19.71 -14.36
N LYS A 134 -4.98 20.40 -15.46
CA LYS A 134 -4.18 21.64 -15.46
C LYS A 134 -4.70 22.73 -14.51
N THR A 135 -6.02 22.86 -14.37
CA THR A 135 -6.65 23.85 -13.49
C THR A 135 -6.34 23.55 -12.03
N TYR A 136 -6.61 22.32 -11.56
CA TYR A 136 -6.30 21.90 -10.19
C TYR A 136 -4.80 21.89 -9.92
N LEU A 137 -4.00 21.45 -10.88
CA LEU A 137 -2.53 21.49 -10.78
C LEU A 137 -2.05 22.91 -10.46
N LYS A 138 -2.53 23.91 -11.21
CA LYS A 138 -2.13 25.31 -10.99
C LYS A 138 -2.45 25.76 -9.56
N VAL A 139 -3.65 25.46 -9.07
CA VAL A 139 -4.06 25.76 -7.69
C VAL A 139 -3.13 25.09 -6.68
N ILE A 140 -2.85 23.80 -6.84
CA ILE A 140 -1.99 23.04 -5.92
C ILE A 140 -0.57 23.63 -5.90
N ILE A 141 0.02 23.92 -7.07
CA ILE A 141 1.37 24.50 -7.15
C ILE A 141 1.42 25.90 -6.54
N ASP A 142 0.42 26.74 -6.81
CA ASP A 142 0.34 28.09 -6.23
C ASP A 142 0.29 28.04 -4.70
N GLU A 143 -0.43 27.06 -4.13
CA GLU A 143 -0.53 26.87 -2.67
C GLU A 143 0.70 26.20 -2.03
N ILE A 144 1.37 25.27 -2.74
CA ILE A 144 2.68 24.74 -2.32
C ILE A 144 3.70 25.88 -2.24
N ASN A 145 3.73 26.79 -3.23
CA ASN A 145 4.61 27.95 -3.25
C ASN A 145 4.33 28.93 -2.09
N LYS A 146 3.07 29.02 -1.66
CA LYS A 146 2.66 29.77 -0.45
C LYS A 146 2.98 29.04 0.86
N LYS A 147 3.50 27.81 0.81
CA LYS A 147 3.73 26.90 1.96
C LYS A 147 2.47 26.58 2.78
N ASN A 148 1.27 26.76 2.22
CA ASN A 148 0.02 26.75 2.98
C ASN A 148 -0.77 25.44 2.93
N LEU A 149 -0.50 24.55 1.97
CA LEU A 149 -1.53 23.59 1.56
C LEU A 149 -1.81 22.48 2.58
N ILE A 150 -0.81 21.97 3.29
CA ILE A 150 -1.01 20.75 4.09
C ILE A 150 -1.40 21.04 5.55
N VAL A 151 -0.86 22.09 6.16
CA VAL A 151 -1.25 22.47 7.52
C VAL A 151 -2.74 22.86 7.59
N MET A 152 -3.28 23.51 6.56
CA MET A 152 -4.70 23.93 6.54
C MET A 152 -5.70 22.81 6.23
N MET A 153 -5.36 21.80 5.41
CA MET A 153 -6.29 20.68 5.15
C MET A 153 -6.38 19.72 6.35
N ILE A 154 -5.27 19.51 7.07
CA ILE A 154 -5.24 18.68 8.29
C ILE A 154 -6.03 19.34 9.43
N LEU A 155 -5.93 20.66 9.58
CA LEU A 155 -6.66 21.38 10.64
C LEU A 155 -8.18 21.50 10.36
N ASN A 156 -8.61 21.53 9.09
CA ASN A 156 -10.02 21.72 8.74
C ASN A 156 -10.83 20.42 8.58
N HIS A 157 -10.22 19.24 8.55
CA HIS A 157 -10.94 17.95 8.46
C HIS A 157 -10.89 17.11 9.75
N VAL A 158 -10.36 17.68 10.84
CA VAL A 158 -10.43 17.09 12.20
C VAL A 158 -11.52 17.79 13.05
N GLN A 159 -12.34 18.66 12.46
CA GLN A 159 -13.44 19.37 13.13
C GLN A 159 -14.86 19.02 12.66
N GLU A 160 -15.06 17.98 11.83
CA GLU A 160 -16.40 17.44 11.54
C GLU A 160 -16.44 15.91 11.65
#